data_AF-A0A9D9ZGK9-F1
#
_entry.id   AF-A0A9D9ZGK9-F1
#
_cell.length_a   1.000
_cell.length_b   1.000
_cell.length_c   1.000
_cell.angle_alpha   90.00
_cell.angle_beta   90.00
_cell.angle_gamma   90.00
#
_symmetry.space_group_name_H-M   'P 1'
#
loop_
_entity.id
_entity.type
_entity.pdbx_description
1 polymer ?
#
loop_
_entity_poly.entity_id
_entity_poly.type
_entity_poly.pdbx_seq_one_letter_code
_entity_poly.pdbx_strand_id
1 'polypeptide(L)'
;MKAFGGYHPAVTFTYFISVLLTAMFVWNPVIQLTALLGGIMFSLMLVRKKAILSDMGFYLPLFLLVAVTNPLFSHNGVTPLFFMNGNP
;
A
#
# COMPACT_ATOMS: atom_id res chain seq x y z
N MET A 1 5.65 -19.49 -11.90
CA MET A 1 5.39 -19.15 -13.32
C MET A 1 6.32 -18.01 -13.68
N LYS A 2 7.07 -18.07 -14.79
CA LYS A 2 7.93 -16.95 -15.22
C LYS A 2 7.09 -15.95 -16.03
N ALA A 3 6.23 -15.19 -15.35
CA ALA A 3 5.31 -14.24 -15.99
C ALA A 3 6.04 -13.17 -16.85
N PHE A 4 7.26 -12.79 -16.44
CA PHE A 4 8.09 -11.80 -17.15
C PHE A 4 9.34 -12.37 -17.83
N GLY A 5 9.45 -13.70 -17.93
CA GLY A 5 10.69 -14.34 -18.38
C GLY A 5 11.13 -14.03 -19.81
N GLY A 6 10.23 -13.48 -20.64
CA GLY A 6 10.49 -13.11 -22.04
C GLY A 6 10.56 -11.60 -22.31
N TYR A 7 10.38 -10.74 -21.31
CA TYR A 7 10.41 -9.28 -21.49
C TYR A 7 11.76 -8.70 -21.10
N HIS A 8 12.16 -7.62 -21.77
CA HIS A 8 13.37 -6.89 -21.44
C HIS A 8 13.25 -6.30 -20.01
N PRO A 9 14.21 -6.54 -19.10
CA PRO A 9 14.08 -6.19 -17.68
C PRO A 9 13.87 -4.69 -17.46
N ALA A 10 14.46 -3.85 -18.31
CA ALA A 10 14.25 -2.40 -18.26
C ALA A 10 12.78 -2.00 -18.46
N VAL A 11 12.05 -2.67 -19.35
CA VAL A 11 10.63 -2.33 -19.65
C VAL A 11 9.76 -2.66 -18.44
N THR A 12 9.96 -3.84 -17.86
CA THR A 12 9.23 -4.26 -16.64
C THR A 12 9.54 -3.32 -15.47
N PHE A 13 10.81 -2.91 -15.32
CA PHE A 13 11.22 -1.93 -14.31
C PHE A 13 10.53 -0.57 -14.51
N THR A 14 10.56 -0.03 -15.73
CA THR A 14 9.90 1.25 -16.05
C THR A 14 8.39 1.20 -15.80
N TYR A 15 7.74 0.07 -16.07
CA TYR A 15 6.33 -0.11 -15.74
C TYR A 15 6.09 -0.01 -14.23
N PHE A 16 6.78 -0.81 -13.41
CA PHE A 16 6.55 -0.80 -11.97
C PHE A 16 6.94 0.52 -11.31
N ILE A 17 8.03 1.17 -11.75
CA ILE A 17 8.41 2.46 -11.18
C ILE A 17 7.36 3.53 -11.49
N SER A 18 6.77 3.54 -12.69
CA SER A 18 5.69 4.48 -13.02
C SER A 18 4.45 4.31 -12.12
N VAL A 19 4.07 3.06 -11.83
CA VAL A 19 2.94 2.75 -10.93
C VAL A 19 3.26 3.18 -9.50
N LEU A 20 4.48 2.89 -9.02
CA LEU A 20 4.92 3.28 -7.67
C LEU A 20 4.96 4.80 -7.50
N LEU A 21 5.57 5.52 -8.45
CA LEU A 21 5.60 6.98 -8.44
C LEU A 21 4.18 7.56 -8.42
N THR A 22 3.29 7.02 -9.26
CA THR A 22 1.89 7.46 -9.29
C THR A 22 1.20 7.22 -7.94
N ALA A 23 1.38 6.05 -7.32
CA ALA A 23 0.76 5.73 -6.04
C ALA A 23 1.29 6.59 -4.87
N MET A 24 2.56 7.01 -4.92
CA MET A 24 3.21 7.78 -3.86
C MET A 24 2.95 9.29 -3.96
N PHE A 25 2.93 9.85 -5.18
CA PHE A 25 2.87 11.30 -5.38
C PHE A 25 1.47 11.85 -5.65
N VAL A 26 0.51 11.01 -6.04
CA VAL A 26 -0.85 11.47 -6.37
C VAL A 26 -1.74 11.44 -5.13
N TRP A 27 -2.38 12.58 -4.84
CA TRP A 27 -3.29 12.77 -3.69
C TRP A 27 -4.77 12.65 -4.08
N ASN A 28 -5.08 11.79 -5.06
CA ASN A 28 -6.45 11.54 -5.48
C ASN A 28 -6.89 10.14 -5.00
N PRO A 29 -7.89 10.05 -4.11
CA PRO A 29 -8.31 8.78 -3.53
C PRO A 29 -8.80 7.77 -4.57
N VAL A 30 -9.38 8.24 -5.69
CA VAL A 30 -9.83 7.36 -6.77
C VAL A 30 -8.64 6.66 -7.43
N ILE A 31 -7.57 7.42 -7.70
CA ILE A 31 -6.36 6.88 -8.33
C ILE A 31 -5.68 5.88 -7.38
N GLN A 32 -5.58 6.19 -6.09
CA GLN A 32 -5.03 5.27 -5.09
C GLN A 32 -5.85 3.98 -4.96
N LEU A 33 -7.19 4.06 -4.96
CA LEU A 33 -8.04 2.87 -4.94
C LEU A 33 -7.80 1.98 -6.17
N THR A 34 -7.72 2.58 -7.37
CA THR A 34 -7.47 1.80 -8.59
C THR A 34 -6.07 1.17 -8.59
N ALA A 35 -5.04 1.87 -8.11
CA ALA A 35 -3.70 1.34 -7.98
C ALA A 35 -3.63 0.17 -6.99
N LEU A 36 -4.34 0.28 -5.85
CA LEU A 36 -4.43 -0.77 -4.84
C LEU A 36 -5.15 -2.02 -5.39
N LEU A 37 -6.32 -1.84 -6.01
CA LEU A 37 -7.09 -2.95 -6.60
C LEU A 37 -6.29 -3.63 -7.71
N GLY A 38 -5.66 -2.86 -8.60
CA GLY A 38 -4.78 -3.38 -9.64
C GLY A 38 -3.62 -4.21 -9.08
N GLY A 39 -2.96 -3.72 -8.03
CA GLY A 39 -1.90 -4.44 -7.33
C GLY A 39 -2.37 -5.75 -6.69
N ILE A 40 -3.55 -5.76 -6.06
CA ILE A 40 -4.17 -6.97 -5.48
C ILE A 40 -4.49 -7.98 -6.57
N MET A 41 -5.16 -7.57 -7.66
CA MET A 41 -5.49 -8.45 -8.78
C MET A 41 -4.23 -9.04 -9.41
N PHE A 42 -3.20 -8.22 -9.59
CA PHE A 42 -1.92 -8.65 -10.12
C PHE A 42 -1.22 -9.66 -9.19
N SER A 43 -1.20 -9.41 -7.88
CA SER A 43 -0.65 -10.35 -6.90
C SER A 43 -1.39 -11.70 -6.89
N LEU A 44 -2.73 -11.66 -6.94
CA LEU A 44 -3.58 -12.86 -7.04
C LEU A 44 -3.30 -13.69 -8.30
N MET A 45 -2.89 -13.04 -9.40
CA MET A 45 -2.56 -13.70 -10.65
C MET A 45 -1.17 -14.36 -10.63
N LEU A 46 -0.19 -13.76 -9.93
CA LEU A 46 1.20 -14.26 -9.92
C LEU A 46 1.50 -15.21 -8.76
N VAL A 47 0.90 -15.00 -7.59
CA VAL A 47 1.29 -15.66 -6.34
C VAL A 47 0.26 -16.73 -5.97
N ARG A 48 0.74 -17.85 -5.38
CA ARG A 48 -0.17 -18.89 -4.86
C ARG A 48 -0.97 -18.33 -3.69
N LYS A 49 -2.28 -18.62 -3.64
CA LYS A 49 -3.20 -18.17 -2.57
C LYS A 49 -2.65 -18.35 -1.14
N LYS A 50 -1.93 -19.44 -0.88
CA LYS A 50 -1.31 -19.72 0.44
C LYS A 50 -0.23 -18.70 0.84
N ALA A 51 0.57 -18.23 -0.12
CA ALA A 51 1.58 -17.21 0.14
C ALA A 51 0.93 -15.84 0.39
N ILE A 52 -0.14 -15.51 -0.33
CA ILE A 52 -0.92 -14.27 -0.11
C ILE A 52 -1.50 -14.21 1.30
N LEU A 53 -2.05 -15.33 1.81
CA LEU A 53 -2.54 -15.42 3.19
C LEU A 53 -1.43 -15.25 4.23
N SER A 54 -0.25 -15.82 3.97
CA SER A 54 0.92 -15.66 4.82
C SER A 54 1.41 -14.21 4.84
N ASP A 55 1.49 -13.58 3.67
CA ASP A 55 1.90 -12.20 3.49
C ASP A 55 0.92 -11.23 4.18
N MET A 56 -0.38 -11.46 4.04
CA MET A 56 -1.41 -10.70 4.77
C MET A 56 -1.24 -10.79 6.28
N GLY A 57 -0.85 -11.95 6.81
CA GLY A 57 -0.58 -12.13 8.24
C GLY A 57 0.53 -11.22 8.76
N PHE A 58 1.48 -10.82 7.91
CA PHE A 58 2.56 -9.88 8.25
C PHE A 58 2.20 -8.42 7.91
N TYR A 59 1.64 -8.17 6.72
CA TYR A 59 1.35 -6.81 6.27
C TYR A 59 0.18 -6.16 7.02
N LEU A 60 -0.82 -6.93 7.44
CA LEU A 60 -1.97 -6.40 8.18
C LEU A 60 -1.59 -5.82 9.55
N PRO A 61 -0.84 -6.51 10.44
CA PRO A 61 -0.41 -5.92 11.70
C PRO A 61 0.55 -4.74 11.49
N LEU A 62 1.42 -4.80 10.48
CA LEU A 62 2.29 -3.67 10.14
C LEU A 62 1.47 -2.45 9.70
N PHE A 63 0.45 -2.65 8.85
CA PHE A 63 -0.46 -1.60 8.42
C PHE A 63 -1.20 -0.97 9.60
N LEU A 64 -1.72 -1.79 10.53
CA LEU A 64 -2.37 -1.30 11.75
C LEU A 64 -1.39 -0.50 12.62
N LEU A 65 -0.16 -0.97 12.79
CA LEU A 65 0.88 -0.26 13.54
C LEU A 65 1.15 1.12 12.92
N VAL A 66 1.33 1.20 11.59
CA VAL A 66 1.55 2.47 10.89
C VAL A 66 0.31 3.37 10.97
N ALA A 67 -0.89 2.81 10.81
CA ALA A 67 -2.14 3.56 10.87
C ALA A 67 -2.42 4.15 12.25
N VAL A 68 -2.00 3.48 13.33
CA VAL A 68 -2.13 3.99 14.72
C VAL A 68 -1.01 4.96 15.06
N THR A 69 0.23 4.69 14.65
CA THR A 69 1.36 5.58 14.92
C THR A 69 1.28 6.88 14.13
N ASN A 70 0.73 6.87 12.91
CA ASN A 70 0.65 8.06 12.07
C ASN A 70 -0.14 9.22 12.74
N PRO A 71 -1.34 9.03 13.31
CA PRO A 71 -2.03 10.06 14.11
C PRO A 71 -1.32 10.44 15.43
N LEU A 72 -0.56 9.53 16.05
CA LEU A 72 0.15 9.80 17.31
C LEU A 72 1.31 10.79 17.13
N PHE A 73 1.99 10.73 15.97
CA PHE A 73 3.09 11.66 15.66
C PHE A 73 2.65 12.83 14.78
N SER A 74 1.69 12.61 13.88
CA SER A 74 1.24 13.61 12.91
C SER A 74 -0.05 14.31 13.38
N HIS A 75 0.09 15.55 13.87
CA HIS A 75 -1.02 16.37 14.37
C HIS A 75 -1.79 17.08 13.23
N ASN A 76 -2.08 16.36 12.14
CA ASN A 76 -2.79 16.88 10.97
C ASN A 76 -4.33 16.72 11.08
N GLY A 77 -4.83 16.32 12.24
CA GLY A 77 -6.26 16.13 12.48
C GLY A 77 -6.97 17.45 12.80
N VAL A 78 -7.99 17.81 12.02
CA VAL A 78 -8.85 18.98 12.25
C VAL A 78 -9.84 18.74 13.41
N THR A 79 -10.03 17.48 13.83
CA THR A 79 -10.87 17.08 14.97
C THR A 79 -10.11 16.12 15.89
N PRO A 80 -9.75 16.54 17.11
CA PRO A 80 -9.14 15.65 18.10
C PRO A 80 -10.13 14.55 18.51
N LEU A 81 -9.74 13.28 18.36
CA LEU A 81 -10.58 12.12 18.73
C LEU A 81 -10.35 11.67 20.19
N PHE A 82 -9.16 11.95 20.75
CA PHE A 82 -8.81 11.63 22.14
C PHE A 82 -7.93 12.74 22.69
N PHE A 83 -8.34 13.35 23.80
CA PHE A 83 -7.49 14.22 24.61
C PHE A 83 -6.84 13.36 25.69
N MET A 84 -5.57 13.04 25.53
CA MET A 84 -4.81 12.42 26.60
C MET A 84 -4.23 13.55 27.46
N ASN A 85 -4.68 13.65 28.71
CA ASN A 85 -4.26 14.64 29.71
C ASN A 85 -4.99 16.01 29.71
N GLY A 86 -6.26 16.07 29.25
CA GLY A 86 -7.20 17.15 29.62
C GLY A 86 -6.87 18.56 29.12
N ASN A 87 -5.88 18.74 28.26
CA ASN A 87 -5.60 20.02 27.61
C ASN A 87 -5.90 19.90 26.12
N PRO A 88 -6.64 20.86 25.52
CA PRO A 88 -6.98 20.83 24.12
C PRO A 88 -5.76 20.78 23.19
#